data_AF-A0A4P9C7K2-F1
#
_entry.id   AF-A0A4P9C7K2-F1
#
_cell.length_a   1.000
_cell.length_b   1.000
_cell.length_c   1.000
_cell.angle_alpha   90.00
_cell.angle_beta   90.00
_cell.angle_gamma   90.00
#
_symmetry.space_group_name_H-M   'P 1'
#
loop_
_entity.id
_entity.type
_entity.pdbx_description
1 polymer ?
#
loop_
_entity_poly.entity_id
_entity_poly.type
_entity_poly.pdbx_seq_one_letter_code
_entity_poly.pdbx_strand_id
1 'polypeptide(L)'
;MSGQEMLLDDGFCFGLGAFETIAVMYGRPVFLEAHLKRLKKALDFFGLQNPVTPEWVAEILKKHPMKNGVLKVMVSQKNCLWSCRENPYTLADYERGFVLRTSPVRRNETSPLTRYKTLCYGENILEKRRADAQGFDEPVFLNTRGRLTEGAVTNLFFVREGRLITPPLSCGLLPGTVRDYLISRYDVEERVILPEEARDFDEAFVTNALMGMMPVCQLDDIAFGEKSVWEAVWRDYQELLRQASE
;
A
#
# COMPACT_ATOMS: atom_id res chain seq x y z
N MET A 1 11.14 11.94 16.96
CA MET A 1 9.66 11.92 16.90
C MET A 1 9.18 13.08 17.76
N SER A 2 8.23 13.87 17.28
CA SER A 2 7.57 14.94 18.05
C SER A 2 7.04 14.37 19.36
N GLY A 3 7.13 15.13 20.44
CA GLY A 3 6.72 14.75 21.80
C GLY A 3 5.20 14.65 21.98
N GLN A 4 4.53 13.89 21.11
CA GLN A 4 3.13 13.53 21.32
C GLN A 4 3.05 12.49 22.44
N GLU A 5 2.21 12.78 23.43
CA GLU A 5 1.89 11.82 24.48
C GLU A 5 0.99 10.72 23.92
N MET A 6 1.29 9.47 24.28
CA MET A 6 0.46 8.31 23.95
C MET A 6 -0.12 7.74 25.23
N LEU A 7 -1.45 7.65 25.28
CA LEU A 7 -2.19 7.08 26.39
C LEU A 7 -2.38 5.57 26.18
N LEU A 8 -2.26 4.79 27.25
CA LEU A 8 -2.48 3.34 27.18
C LEU A 8 -3.97 3.02 26.89
N ASP A 9 -4.18 2.25 25.82
CA ASP A 9 -5.47 1.72 25.39
C ASP A 9 -5.30 0.41 24.60
N ASP A 10 -6.42 -0.12 24.09
CA ASP A 10 -6.45 -1.36 23.32
C ASP A 10 -5.71 -1.27 21.97
N GLY A 11 -5.42 -0.07 21.48
CA GLY A 11 -4.56 0.14 20.32
C GLY A 11 -3.13 -0.32 20.59
N PHE A 12 -2.59 -0.02 21.78
CA PHE A 12 -1.28 -0.52 22.20
C PHE A 12 -1.34 -1.96 22.70
N CYS A 13 -2.34 -2.30 23.53
CA CYS A 13 -2.44 -3.62 24.15
C CYS A 13 -2.73 -4.74 23.15
N PHE A 14 -3.56 -4.47 22.14
CA PHE A 14 -4.13 -5.49 21.25
C PHE A 14 -4.09 -5.12 19.76
N GLY A 15 -3.58 -3.93 19.41
CA GLY A 15 -3.58 -3.46 18.03
C GLY A 15 -4.96 -3.02 17.52
N LEU A 16 -5.93 -2.78 18.41
CA LEU A 16 -7.27 -2.30 18.06
C LEU A 16 -7.23 -0.80 17.72
N GLY A 17 -6.82 -0.54 16.48
CA GLY A 17 -6.74 0.79 15.90
C GLY A 17 -6.40 0.71 14.42
N ALA A 18 -6.37 1.85 13.76
CA ALA A 18 -6.09 1.95 12.34
C ALA A 18 -5.06 3.04 12.04
N PHE A 19 -4.41 2.94 10.90
CA PHE A 19 -3.47 3.95 10.46
C PHE A 19 -3.58 4.21 8.96
N GLU A 20 -3.17 5.40 8.56
CA GLU A 20 -2.96 5.77 7.18
C GLU A 20 -1.55 6.30 6.96
N THR A 21 -1.01 6.04 5.78
CA THR A 21 0.28 6.55 5.32
C THR A 21 0.03 7.23 3.99
N ILE A 22 0.09 8.56 3.99
CA ILE A 22 -0.35 9.44 2.91
C ILE A 22 0.89 10.10 2.31
N ALA A 23 1.11 9.94 1.00
CA ALA A 23 2.12 10.71 0.30
C ALA A 23 1.70 12.17 0.21
N VAL A 24 2.64 13.07 0.46
CA VAL A 24 2.50 14.49 0.16
C VAL A 24 3.39 14.75 -1.06
N MET A 25 2.80 15.26 -2.13
CA MET A 25 3.49 15.62 -3.37
C MET A 25 3.09 17.03 -3.78
N TYR A 26 4.09 17.81 -4.17
CA TYR A 26 3.91 19.24 -4.46
C TYR A 26 3.15 20.01 -3.36
N GLY A 27 3.36 19.63 -2.09
CA GLY A 27 2.68 20.24 -0.94
C GLY A 27 1.24 19.77 -0.69
N ARG A 28 0.71 18.84 -1.50
CA ARG A 28 -0.67 18.34 -1.38
C ARG A 28 -0.70 16.86 -1.01
N PRO A 29 -1.59 16.42 -0.10
CA PRO A 29 -1.77 15.01 0.22
C PRO A 29 -2.45 14.28 -0.95
N VAL A 30 -1.79 13.25 -1.48
CA VAL A 30 -2.28 12.44 -2.59
C VAL A 30 -3.44 11.55 -2.13
N PHE A 31 -4.54 11.56 -2.88
CA PHE A 31 -5.75 10.75 -2.61
C PHE A 31 -6.29 10.88 -1.18
N LEU A 32 -6.25 12.08 -0.59
CA LEU A 32 -6.66 12.32 0.79
C LEU A 32 -8.07 11.76 1.11
N GLU A 33 -9.05 12.01 0.25
CA GLU A 33 -10.42 11.52 0.45
C GLU A 33 -10.49 9.99 0.53
N ALA A 34 -9.74 9.28 -0.33
CA ALA A 34 -9.70 7.83 -0.33
C ALA A 34 -9.07 7.28 0.96
N HIS A 35 -7.99 7.92 1.43
CA HIS A 35 -7.36 7.59 2.71
C HIS A 35 -8.30 7.81 3.89
N LEU A 36 -8.97 8.96 3.97
CA LEU A 36 -9.91 9.26 5.06
C LEU A 36 -11.13 8.33 5.04
N LYS A 37 -11.65 7.99 3.85
CA LYS A 37 -12.73 7.01 3.69
C LYS A 37 -12.32 5.62 4.18
N ARG A 38 -11.10 5.18 3.86
CA ARG A 38 -10.57 3.88 4.31
C ARG A 38 -10.31 3.86 5.81
N LEU A 39 -9.71 4.92 6.36
CA LEU A 39 -9.52 5.08 7.80
C LEU A 39 -10.86 5.01 8.54
N LYS A 40 -11.87 5.76 8.08
CA LYS A 40 -13.20 5.75 8.67
C LYS A 40 -13.78 4.33 8.68
N LYS A 41 -13.72 3.60 7.57
CA LYS A 41 -14.20 2.20 7.51
C LYS A 41 -13.50 1.29 8.53
N ALA A 42 -12.19 1.46 8.73
CA ALA A 42 -11.45 0.68 9.72
C ALA A 42 -11.81 1.04 11.16
N LEU A 43 -12.03 2.33 11.45
CA LEU A 43 -12.46 2.78 12.78
C LEU A 43 -13.91 2.37 13.08
N ASP A 44 -14.81 2.48 12.10
CA ASP A 44 -16.18 1.98 12.21
C ASP A 44 -16.20 0.47 12.52
N PHE A 45 -15.33 -0.31 11.87
CA PHE A 45 -15.19 -1.76 12.12
C PHE A 45 -14.79 -2.08 13.57
N PHE A 46 -13.97 -1.24 14.20
CA PHE A 46 -13.58 -1.38 15.60
C PHE A 46 -14.52 -0.66 16.59
N GLY A 47 -15.57 0.04 16.11
CA GLY A 47 -16.44 0.85 16.96
C GLY A 47 -15.75 2.07 17.57
N LEU A 48 -14.73 2.60 16.90
CA LEU A 48 -13.94 3.75 17.37
C LEU A 48 -14.42 5.06 16.75
N GLN A 49 -14.30 6.16 17.51
CA GLN A 49 -14.54 7.49 16.99
C GLN A 49 -13.45 7.89 15.99
N ASN A 50 -13.84 8.60 14.93
CA ASN A 50 -12.90 9.13 13.94
C ASN A 50 -12.69 10.64 14.12
N PRO A 51 -11.56 11.07 14.71
CA PRO A 51 -11.24 12.50 14.85
C PRO A 51 -10.55 13.10 13.62
N VAL A 52 -10.23 12.29 12.59
CA VAL A 52 -9.39 12.72 11.46
C VAL A 52 -10.27 13.25 10.32
N THR A 53 -10.18 14.56 10.08
CA THR A 53 -10.89 15.26 9.00
C THR A 53 -9.91 15.87 7.98
N PRO A 54 -10.37 16.28 6.78
CA PRO A 54 -9.54 17.01 5.84
C PRO A 54 -8.91 18.28 6.44
N GLU A 55 -9.66 19.02 7.25
CA GLU A 55 -9.21 20.25 7.92
C GLU A 55 -8.12 19.95 8.94
N TRP A 56 -8.26 18.85 9.70
CA TRP A 56 -7.23 18.42 10.64
C TRP A 56 -5.91 18.07 9.93
N VAL A 57 -5.98 17.38 8.78
CA VAL A 57 -4.81 17.10 7.94
C VAL A 57 -4.20 18.39 7.38
N ALA A 58 -5.03 19.31 6.89
CA ALA A 58 -4.56 20.60 6.37
C ALA A 58 -3.83 21.42 7.44
N GLU A 59 -4.32 21.44 8.67
CA GLU A 59 -3.66 22.14 9.78
C GLU A 59 -2.30 21.52 10.16
N ILE A 60 -2.15 20.20 10.06
CA ILE A 60 -0.84 19.54 10.25
C ILE A 60 0.12 19.97 9.14
N LEU A 61 -0.29 19.89 7.88
CA LEU A 61 0.58 20.21 6.74
C LEU A 61 0.91 21.70 6.67
N LYS A 62 0.05 22.58 7.18
CA LYS A 62 0.32 24.01 7.35
C LYS A 62 1.41 24.27 8.39
N LYS A 63 1.43 23.52 9.50
CA LYS A 63 2.45 23.64 10.57
C LYS A 63 3.75 22.92 10.22
N HIS A 64 3.67 21.89 9.37
CA HIS A 64 4.80 21.06 8.94
C HIS A 64 4.84 20.97 7.41
N PRO A 65 5.11 22.10 6.73
CA PRO A 65 5.10 22.14 5.28
C PRO A 65 6.18 21.23 4.71
N MET A 66 5.80 20.47 3.68
CA MET A 66 6.73 19.62 2.92
C MET A 66 6.33 19.66 1.45
N LYS A 67 7.32 19.76 0.55
CA LYS A 67 7.05 19.67 -0.88
C LYS A 67 6.76 18.22 -1.27
N ASN A 68 7.65 17.31 -0.87
CA ASN A 68 7.51 15.87 -1.06
C ASN A 68 7.79 15.18 0.28
N GLY A 69 6.94 14.25 0.69
CA GLY A 69 7.11 13.54 1.95
C GLY A 69 5.96 12.62 2.28
N VAL A 70 5.87 12.26 3.56
CA VAL A 70 4.91 11.28 4.07
C VAL A 70 4.28 11.82 5.34
N LEU A 71 2.95 11.89 5.35
CA LEU A 71 2.16 12.06 6.55
C LEU A 71 1.60 10.70 6.96
N LYS A 72 1.97 10.22 8.14
CA LYS A 72 1.35 9.04 8.76
C LYS A 72 0.39 9.50 9.86
N VAL A 73 -0.79 8.89 9.92
CA VAL A 73 -1.81 9.13 10.94
C VAL A 73 -2.16 7.80 11.59
N MET A 74 -2.28 7.74 12.91
CA MET A 74 -2.57 6.53 13.68
C MET A 74 -3.65 6.85 14.70
N VAL A 75 -4.72 6.05 14.73
CA VAL A 75 -5.87 6.26 15.59
C VAL A 75 -6.20 4.99 16.36
N SER A 76 -6.43 5.14 17.65
CA SER A 76 -6.97 4.13 18.57
C SER A 76 -7.95 4.83 19.54
N GLN A 77 -8.51 4.10 20.51
CA GLN A 77 -9.58 4.61 21.36
C GLN A 77 -9.27 5.94 22.06
N LYS A 78 -8.04 6.12 22.55
CA LYS A 78 -7.62 7.31 23.30
C LYS A 78 -6.56 8.13 22.57
N ASN A 79 -6.14 7.70 21.38
CA ASN A 79 -5.00 8.31 20.69
C ASN A 79 -5.35 8.69 19.25
N CYS A 80 -4.89 9.88 18.85
CA CYS A 80 -4.80 10.31 17.46
C CYS A 80 -3.40 10.93 17.25
N LEU A 81 -2.49 10.10 16.75
CA LEU A 81 -1.07 10.44 16.60
C LEU A 81 -0.74 10.63 15.13
N TRP A 82 0.32 11.40 14.85
CA TRP A 82 0.78 11.60 13.48
C TRP A 82 2.29 11.77 13.41
N SER A 83 2.86 11.54 12.23
CA SER A 83 4.27 11.80 12.00
C SER A 83 4.52 12.20 10.57
N CYS A 84 5.48 13.10 10.39
CA CYS A 84 5.99 13.52 9.09
C CYS A 84 7.39 12.95 8.88
N ARG A 85 7.68 12.47 7.67
CA ARG A 85 9.03 12.04 7.25
C ARG A 85 9.21 12.20 5.75
N GLU A 86 10.45 12.10 5.29
CA GLU A 86 10.75 12.02 3.85
C GLU A 86 10.22 10.72 3.23
N ASN A 87 9.90 10.77 1.94
CA ASN A 87 9.55 9.58 1.17
C ASN A 87 10.85 8.82 0.82
N PRO A 88 11.02 7.56 1.23
CA PRO A 88 12.29 6.85 1.03
C PRO A 88 12.52 6.37 -0.41
N TYR A 89 11.50 6.36 -1.26
CA TYR A 89 11.62 5.84 -2.64
C TYR A 89 12.15 6.90 -3.60
N THR A 90 13.04 6.49 -4.49
CA THR A 90 13.76 7.35 -5.43
C THR A 90 13.54 6.89 -6.88
N LEU A 91 13.88 7.74 -7.86
CA LEU A 91 13.81 7.34 -9.29
C LEU A 91 14.68 6.13 -9.61
N ALA A 92 15.82 5.98 -8.95
CA ALA A 92 16.71 4.82 -9.11
C ALA A 92 16.01 3.50 -8.74
N ASP A 93 15.05 3.52 -7.81
CA ASP A 93 14.26 2.33 -7.48
C ASP A 93 13.36 1.90 -8.63
N TYR A 94 12.77 2.85 -9.38
CA TYR A 94 11.94 2.54 -10.54
C TYR A 94 12.77 2.04 -11.73
N GLU A 95 13.95 2.62 -11.94
CA GLU A 95 14.89 2.17 -12.98
C GLU A 95 15.34 0.72 -12.73
N ARG A 96 15.69 0.40 -11.48
CA ARG A 96 16.07 -0.95 -11.06
C ARG A 96 14.89 -1.93 -11.08
N GLY A 97 13.73 -1.48 -10.62
CA GLY A 97 12.58 -2.33 -10.32
C GLY A 97 12.78 -3.20 -9.07
N PHE A 98 11.68 -3.66 -8.50
CA PHE A 98 11.69 -4.51 -7.32
C PHE A 98 11.91 -5.98 -7.68
N VAL A 99 12.70 -6.64 -6.84
CA VAL A 99 12.86 -8.09 -6.79
C VAL A 99 12.00 -8.62 -5.63
N LEU A 100 11.00 -9.41 -5.96
CA LEU A 100 10.05 -9.97 -5.00
C LEU A 100 10.40 -11.42 -4.63
N ARG A 101 9.99 -11.82 -3.43
CA ARG A 101 10.03 -13.22 -2.99
C ARG A 101 8.71 -13.62 -2.36
N THR A 102 8.21 -14.81 -2.69
CA THR A 102 7.11 -15.41 -1.95
C THR A 102 7.49 -15.63 -0.48
N SER A 103 6.68 -15.12 0.44
CA SER A 103 6.82 -15.35 1.87
C SER A 103 6.40 -16.79 2.23
N PRO A 104 7.12 -17.46 3.15
CA PRO A 104 6.68 -18.74 3.70
C PRO A 104 5.45 -18.59 4.63
N VAL A 105 5.14 -17.37 5.08
CA VAL A 105 3.97 -17.08 5.92
C VAL A 105 2.72 -16.97 5.04
N ARG A 106 1.62 -17.56 5.51
CA ARG A 106 0.35 -17.56 4.79
C ARG A 106 -0.61 -16.52 5.34
N ARG A 107 -1.19 -15.73 4.46
CA ARG A 107 -2.23 -14.76 4.80
C ARG A 107 -3.55 -15.50 5.04
N ASN A 108 -4.14 -15.35 6.22
CA ASN A 108 -5.46 -15.92 6.49
C ASN A 108 -6.55 -15.07 5.83
N GLU A 109 -7.07 -15.51 4.67
CA GLU A 109 -8.09 -14.77 3.93
C GLU A 109 -9.43 -14.67 4.65
N THR A 110 -9.67 -15.54 5.63
CA THR A 110 -10.86 -15.52 6.49
C THR A 110 -10.76 -14.49 7.62
N SER A 111 -9.56 -13.97 7.90
CA SER A 111 -9.38 -12.92 8.89
C SER A 111 -9.94 -11.59 8.36
N PRO A 112 -10.88 -10.94 9.07
CA PRO A 112 -11.43 -9.66 8.63
C PRO A 112 -10.36 -8.57 8.62
N LEU A 113 -9.32 -8.69 9.45
CA LEU A 113 -8.24 -7.69 9.58
C LEU A 113 -7.44 -7.50 8.29
N THR A 114 -7.46 -8.48 7.38
CA THR A 114 -6.81 -8.36 6.06
C THR A 114 -7.41 -7.26 5.18
N ARG A 115 -8.66 -6.85 5.45
CA ARG A 115 -9.37 -5.81 4.68
C ARG A 115 -9.22 -4.40 5.25
N TYR A 116 -8.53 -4.25 6.38
CA TYR A 116 -8.40 -2.98 7.10
C TYR A 116 -6.94 -2.66 7.40
N LYS A 117 -6.58 -1.37 7.36
CA LYS A 117 -5.21 -0.93 7.64
C LYS A 117 -5.00 -0.73 9.14
N THR A 118 -4.91 -1.84 9.86
CA THR A 118 -4.93 -1.88 11.33
C THR A 118 -3.54 -1.72 11.96
N LEU A 119 -3.48 -1.46 13.26
CA LEU A 119 -2.20 -1.43 14.01
C LEU A 119 -1.57 -2.83 14.18
N CYS A 120 -2.30 -3.91 13.89
CA CYS A 120 -1.81 -5.30 13.86
C CYS A 120 -0.93 -5.60 12.64
N TYR A 121 0.18 -4.88 12.49
CA TYR A 121 1.04 -4.94 11.30
C TYR A 121 2.37 -5.68 11.52
N GLY A 122 2.53 -6.34 12.67
CA GLY A 122 3.78 -7.01 13.06
C GLY A 122 4.24 -8.07 12.07
N GLU A 123 3.34 -8.94 11.61
CA GLU A 123 3.63 -9.99 10.61
C GLU A 123 4.18 -9.38 9.31
N ASN A 124 3.51 -8.36 8.77
CA ASN A 124 3.93 -7.66 7.57
C ASN A 124 5.35 -7.08 7.74
N ILE A 125 5.63 -6.38 8.84
CA ILE A 125 6.95 -5.76 9.07
C ILE A 125 8.04 -6.81 9.30
N LEU A 126 7.74 -7.92 9.96
CA LEU A 126 8.70 -9.01 10.14
C LEU A 126 9.08 -9.66 8.80
N GLU A 127 8.10 -9.94 7.95
CA GLU A 127 8.37 -10.52 6.62
C GLU A 127 9.05 -9.52 5.69
N LYS A 128 8.72 -8.23 5.76
CA LYS A 128 9.45 -7.19 5.02
C LYS A 128 10.93 -7.17 5.42
N ARG A 129 11.23 -7.16 6.72
CA ARG A 129 12.61 -7.20 7.23
C ARG A 129 13.34 -8.47 6.84
N ARG A 130 12.64 -9.61 6.82
CA ARG A 130 13.20 -10.89 6.36
C ARG A 130 13.57 -10.84 4.88
N ALA A 131 12.68 -10.31 4.04
CA ALA A 131 12.95 -10.12 2.61
C ALA A 131 14.16 -9.19 2.40
N ASP A 132 14.19 -8.05 3.09
CA ASP A 132 15.29 -7.09 3.03
C ASP A 132 16.63 -7.74 3.41
N ALA A 133 16.66 -8.52 4.51
CA ALA A 133 17.86 -9.23 4.96
C ALA A 133 18.35 -10.31 3.99
N GLN A 134 17.52 -10.73 3.04
CA GLN A 134 17.85 -11.70 1.99
C GLN A 134 18.13 -11.02 0.63
N GLY A 135 18.08 -9.69 0.56
CA GLY A 135 18.29 -8.94 -0.68
C GLY A 135 17.07 -8.80 -1.57
N PHE A 136 15.86 -9.03 -1.05
CA PHE A 136 14.59 -8.84 -1.76
C PHE A 136 13.91 -7.56 -1.30
N ASP A 137 13.27 -6.86 -2.23
CA ASP A 137 12.67 -5.55 -1.97
C ASP A 137 11.30 -5.66 -1.29
N GLU A 138 10.53 -6.70 -1.56
CA GLU A 138 9.20 -6.84 -0.99
C GLU A 138 8.78 -8.34 -1.00
N PRO A 139 8.29 -8.87 0.13
CA PRO A 139 7.71 -10.21 0.13
C PRO A 139 6.34 -10.19 -0.56
N VAL A 140 5.91 -11.32 -1.13
CA VAL A 140 4.54 -11.53 -1.60
C VAL A 140 3.91 -12.65 -0.79
N PHE A 141 2.72 -12.41 -0.25
CA PHE A 141 1.99 -13.41 0.52
C PHE A 141 1.12 -14.28 -0.38
N LEU A 142 1.06 -15.55 0.00
CA LEU A 142 0.00 -16.46 -0.44
C LEU A 142 -1.02 -16.60 0.67
N ASN A 143 -2.29 -16.76 0.32
CA ASN A 143 -3.29 -17.12 1.31
C ASN A 143 -3.23 -18.61 1.69
N THR A 144 -4.09 -19.03 2.63
CA THR A 144 -4.14 -20.42 3.11
C THR A 144 -4.56 -21.43 2.04
N ARG A 145 -5.10 -20.95 0.91
CA ARG A 145 -5.47 -21.74 -0.27
C ARG A 145 -4.41 -21.75 -1.37
N GLY A 146 -3.23 -21.21 -1.09
CA GLY A 146 -2.13 -21.16 -2.06
C GLY A 146 -2.25 -20.08 -3.13
N ARG A 147 -3.17 -19.11 -3.01
CA ARG A 147 -3.40 -18.07 -4.03
C ARG A 147 -2.62 -16.80 -3.69
N LEU A 148 -2.15 -16.08 -4.70
CA LEU A 148 -1.49 -14.78 -4.53
C LEU A 148 -2.44 -13.76 -3.89
N THR A 149 -1.86 -12.89 -3.07
CA THR A 149 -2.59 -11.82 -2.37
C THR A 149 -1.96 -10.45 -2.63
N GLU A 150 -1.07 -10.03 -1.75
CA GLU A 150 -0.43 -8.73 -1.71
C GLU A 150 0.96 -8.86 -1.07
N GLY A 151 1.74 -7.78 -1.04
CA GLY A 151 3.00 -7.73 -0.32
C GLY A 151 2.85 -7.36 1.15
N ALA A 152 3.96 -7.07 1.84
CA ALA A 152 3.92 -6.56 3.21
C ALA A 152 3.36 -5.14 3.29
N VAL A 153 3.72 -4.29 2.34
CA VAL A 153 3.26 -2.90 2.30
C VAL A 153 2.72 -2.47 0.94
N THR A 154 2.32 -3.44 0.10
CA THR A 154 1.96 -3.20 -1.31
C THR A 154 0.83 -4.10 -1.78
N ASN A 155 0.06 -3.70 -2.80
CA ASN A 155 -0.78 -4.61 -3.59
C ASN A 155 -0.03 -5.08 -4.84
N LEU A 156 -0.42 -6.23 -5.40
CA LEU A 156 0.23 -6.86 -6.56
C LEU A 156 -0.62 -6.75 -7.82
N PHE A 157 0.03 -6.42 -8.94
CA PHE A 157 -0.55 -6.38 -10.27
C PHE A 157 0.35 -7.10 -11.28
N PHE A 158 -0.29 -7.66 -12.29
CA PHE A 158 0.35 -8.23 -13.47
C PHE A 158 -0.28 -7.65 -14.74
N VAL A 159 0.39 -7.87 -15.86
CA VAL A 159 -0.08 -7.55 -17.20
C VAL A 159 -0.02 -8.80 -18.05
N ARG A 160 -1.08 -9.07 -18.81
CA ARG A 160 -1.08 -10.11 -19.85
C ARG A 160 -1.85 -9.61 -21.06
N GLU A 161 -1.24 -9.70 -22.25
CA GLU A 161 -1.86 -9.31 -23.51
C GLU A 161 -2.45 -7.89 -23.47
N GLY A 162 -1.74 -6.96 -22.80
CA GLY A 162 -2.17 -5.57 -22.66
C GLY A 162 -3.19 -5.28 -21.55
N ARG A 163 -3.71 -6.28 -20.85
CA ARG A 163 -4.70 -6.11 -19.78
C ARG A 163 -4.07 -6.16 -18.39
N LEU A 164 -4.52 -5.27 -17.50
CA LEU A 164 -4.15 -5.25 -16.08
C LEU A 164 -4.89 -6.34 -15.31
N ILE A 165 -4.19 -7.08 -14.46
CA ILE A 165 -4.73 -8.20 -13.69
C ILE A 165 -4.27 -8.07 -12.23
N THR A 166 -5.17 -8.24 -11.26
CA THR A 166 -4.84 -8.19 -9.83
C THR A 166 -5.66 -9.22 -9.04
N PRO A 167 -5.14 -9.75 -7.92
CA PRO A 167 -5.95 -10.61 -7.05
C PRO A 167 -7.19 -9.88 -6.51
N PRO A 168 -8.36 -10.56 -6.43
CA PRO A 168 -9.58 -10.00 -5.87
C PRO A 168 -9.46 -9.85 -4.37
N LEU A 169 -10.23 -8.93 -3.79
CA LEU A 169 -10.27 -8.77 -2.33
C LEU A 169 -10.55 -10.08 -1.60
N SER A 170 -11.37 -10.98 -2.18
CA SER A 170 -11.68 -12.31 -1.62
C SER A 170 -10.44 -13.18 -1.32
N CYS A 171 -9.28 -12.88 -1.90
CA CYS A 171 -8.03 -13.55 -1.61
C CYS A 171 -7.40 -13.16 -0.26
N GLY A 172 -7.85 -12.12 0.44
CA GLY A 172 -7.28 -11.76 1.75
C GLY A 172 -6.29 -10.61 1.72
N LEU A 173 -6.63 -9.50 1.07
CA LEU A 173 -5.73 -8.35 0.89
C LEU A 173 -6.39 -7.00 1.17
N LEU A 174 -5.56 -5.99 1.41
CA LEU A 174 -5.99 -4.65 1.73
C LEU A 174 -6.47 -3.91 0.47
N PRO A 175 -7.64 -3.25 0.47
CA PRO A 175 -8.04 -2.35 -0.61
C PRO A 175 -7.14 -1.09 -0.62
N GLY A 176 -6.06 -1.13 -1.41
CA GLY A 176 -5.12 -0.03 -1.59
C GLY A 176 -5.74 1.18 -2.27
N THR A 177 -5.35 2.39 -1.88
CA THR A 177 -5.85 3.62 -2.53
C THR A 177 -5.40 3.72 -3.98
N VAL A 178 -4.16 3.34 -4.29
CA VAL A 178 -3.66 3.29 -5.67
C VAL A 178 -4.28 2.12 -6.45
N ARG A 179 -4.48 0.97 -5.81
CA ARG A 179 -5.22 -0.17 -6.40
C ARG A 179 -6.63 0.26 -6.83
N ASP A 180 -7.37 0.90 -5.93
CA ASP A 180 -8.73 1.37 -6.20
C ASP A 180 -8.75 2.43 -7.31
N TYR A 181 -7.75 3.33 -7.36
CA TYR A 181 -7.58 4.27 -8.48
C TYR A 181 -7.42 3.53 -9.81
N LEU A 182 -6.52 2.53 -9.90
CA LEU A 182 -6.29 1.77 -11.13
C LEU A 182 -7.55 1.05 -11.60
N ILE A 183 -8.25 0.36 -10.69
CA ILE A 183 -9.51 -0.34 -10.99
C ILE A 183 -10.59 0.64 -11.47
N SER A 184 -10.64 1.86 -10.92
CA SER A 184 -11.63 2.86 -11.33
C SER A 184 -11.34 3.49 -12.70
N ARG A 185 -10.11 3.38 -13.20
CA ARG A 185 -9.61 4.15 -14.35
C ARG A 185 -9.32 3.30 -15.57
N TYR A 186 -8.95 2.03 -15.39
CA TYR A 186 -8.50 1.13 -16.44
C TYR A 186 -9.33 -0.16 -16.46
N ASP A 187 -9.27 -0.92 -17.56
CA ASP A 187 -9.82 -2.28 -17.64
C ASP A 187 -8.93 -3.23 -16.82
N VAL A 188 -9.27 -3.39 -15.54
CA VAL A 188 -8.56 -4.27 -14.60
C VAL A 188 -9.40 -5.52 -14.34
N GLU A 189 -8.83 -6.68 -14.62
CA GLU A 189 -9.41 -7.97 -14.27
C GLU A 189 -9.03 -8.37 -12.84
N GLU A 190 -10.03 -8.43 -11.95
CA GLU A 190 -9.88 -9.01 -10.62
C GLU A 190 -10.12 -10.53 -10.67
N ARG A 191 -9.05 -11.33 -10.71
CA ARG A 191 -9.15 -12.80 -10.73
C ARG A 191 -8.20 -13.48 -9.76
N VAL A 192 -8.54 -14.69 -9.34
CA VAL A 192 -7.61 -15.54 -8.57
C VAL A 192 -6.39 -15.84 -9.42
N ILE A 193 -5.21 -15.72 -8.82
CA ILE A 193 -3.91 -16.00 -9.45
C ILE A 193 -3.15 -16.98 -8.55
N LEU A 194 -2.68 -18.07 -9.13
CA LEU A 194 -1.78 -19.02 -8.49
C LEU A 194 -0.31 -18.62 -8.75
N PRO A 195 0.62 -18.93 -7.84
CA PRO A 195 2.04 -18.58 -7.98
C PRO A 195 2.65 -19.07 -9.30
N GLU A 196 2.30 -20.29 -9.72
CA GLU A 196 2.79 -20.90 -10.94
C GLU A 196 2.39 -20.14 -12.21
N GLU A 197 1.26 -19.43 -12.20
CA GLU A 197 0.78 -18.59 -13.30
C GLU A 197 1.63 -17.33 -13.49
N ALA A 198 2.46 -16.95 -12.50
CA ALA A 198 3.30 -15.75 -12.59
C ALA A 198 4.19 -15.75 -13.84
N ARG A 199 4.55 -16.94 -14.35
CA ARG A 199 5.37 -17.12 -15.56
C ARG A 199 4.64 -16.79 -16.87
N ASP A 200 3.31 -16.70 -16.82
CA ASP A 200 2.47 -16.49 -18.00
C ASP A 200 2.11 -15.00 -18.20
N PHE A 201 2.62 -14.11 -17.34
CA PHE A 201 2.40 -12.67 -17.44
C PHE A 201 3.60 -11.98 -18.08
N ASP A 202 3.32 -10.93 -18.84
CA ASP A 202 4.30 -10.16 -19.60
C ASP A 202 5.04 -9.16 -18.67
N GLU A 203 4.30 -8.54 -17.75
CA GLU A 203 4.80 -7.53 -16.82
C GLU A 203 4.25 -7.75 -15.40
N ALA A 204 4.97 -7.26 -14.40
CA ALA A 204 4.52 -7.21 -13.02
C ALA A 204 4.86 -5.87 -12.38
N PHE A 205 4.02 -5.42 -11.46
CA PHE A 205 4.30 -4.24 -10.63
C PHE A 205 3.55 -4.32 -9.30
N VAL A 206 4.06 -3.59 -8.32
CA VAL A 206 3.42 -3.47 -7.01
C VAL A 206 3.01 -2.02 -6.75
N THR A 207 1.97 -1.83 -5.95
CA THR A 207 1.42 -0.50 -5.68
C THR A 207 1.28 -0.21 -4.20
N ASN A 208 1.56 1.03 -3.80
CA ASN A 208 1.15 1.57 -2.51
C ASN A 208 1.05 3.10 -2.58
N ALA A 209 0.53 3.72 -1.54
CA ALA A 209 0.30 5.17 -1.52
C ALA A 209 1.58 6.03 -1.57
N LEU A 210 2.76 5.47 -1.25
CA LEU A 210 4.01 6.22 -1.21
C LEU A 210 4.77 6.18 -2.52
N MET A 211 4.83 5.01 -3.15
CA MET A 211 5.56 4.80 -4.40
C MET A 211 4.64 4.82 -5.63
N GLY A 212 3.32 4.91 -5.47
CA GLY A 212 2.40 4.78 -6.59
C GLY A 212 2.49 3.39 -7.19
N MET A 213 3.17 3.26 -8.33
CA MET A 213 3.34 2.00 -9.07
C MET A 213 4.83 1.70 -9.29
N MET A 214 5.36 0.71 -8.57
CA MET A 214 6.76 0.29 -8.65
C MET A 214 6.88 -0.94 -9.56
N PRO A 215 7.66 -0.89 -10.65
CA PRO A 215 7.82 -2.03 -11.55
C PRO A 215 8.53 -3.17 -10.82
N VAL A 216 8.18 -4.39 -11.17
CA VAL A 216 8.79 -5.60 -10.63
C VAL A 216 9.58 -6.26 -11.76
N CYS A 217 10.87 -6.49 -11.53
CA CYS A 217 11.73 -7.16 -12.50
C CYS A 217 11.79 -8.67 -12.25
N GLN A 218 11.45 -9.14 -11.05
CA GLN A 218 11.49 -10.56 -10.71
C GLN A 218 10.54 -10.89 -9.56
N LEU A 219 9.89 -12.05 -9.63
CA LEU A 219 9.19 -12.71 -8.52
C LEU A 219 9.69 -14.15 -8.40
N ASP A 220 10.33 -14.47 -7.28
CA ASP A 220 11.00 -15.76 -7.07
C ASP A 220 12.02 -16.07 -8.18
N ASP A 221 11.80 -17.11 -8.99
CA ASP A 221 12.65 -17.50 -10.13
C ASP A 221 12.16 -16.94 -11.48
N ILE A 222 11.09 -16.14 -11.47
CA ILE A 222 10.41 -15.65 -12.67
C ILE A 222 10.82 -14.20 -12.92
N ALA A 223 11.45 -13.94 -14.06
CA ALA A 223 11.85 -12.61 -14.48
C ALA A 223 10.79 -11.96 -15.40
N PHE A 224 10.60 -10.66 -15.26
CA PHE A 224 9.72 -9.85 -16.11
C PHE A 224 10.57 -8.87 -16.93
N GLY A 225 10.46 -8.93 -18.25
CA GLY A 225 11.28 -8.14 -19.17
C GLY A 225 10.53 -6.99 -19.85
N GLU A 226 9.21 -7.13 -20.04
CA GLU A 226 8.38 -6.11 -20.66
C GLU A 226 7.86 -5.11 -19.62
N LYS A 227 7.72 -3.85 -20.02
CA LYS A 227 7.29 -2.72 -19.16
C LYS A 227 6.42 -1.70 -19.91
N SER A 228 5.96 -2.03 -21.11
CA SER A 228 5.29 -1.07 -22.00
C SER A 228 3.95 -0.58 -21.47
N VAL A 229 3.14 -1.48 -20.90
CA VAL A 229 1.83 -1.15 -20.33
C VAL A 229 2.02 -0.45 -19.00
N TRP A 230 2.90 -0.96 -18.14
CA TRP A 230 3.27 -0.30 -16.90
C TRP A 230 3.78 1.12 -17.14
N GLU A 231 4.68 1.34 -18.11
CA GLU A 231 5.23 2.67 -18.42
C GLU A 231 4.13 3.64 -18.85
N ALA A 232 3.20 3.21 -19.70
CA ALA A 232 2.08 4.04 -20.15
C ALA A 232 1.20 4.46 -18.97
N VAL A 233 0.77 3.50 -18.15
CA VAL A 233 -0.09 3.77 -16.98
C VAL A 233 0.65 4.58 -15.92
N TRP A 234 1.95 4.31 -15.70
CA TRP A 234 2.77 5.07 -14.77
C TRP A 234 2.94 6.52 -15.21
N ARG A 235 3.14 6.80 -16.51
CA ARG A 235 3.21 8.18 -17.03
C ARG A 235 1.90 8.93 -16.82
N ASP A 236 0.76 8.31 -17.11
CA ASP A 236 -0.57 8.89 -16.83
C ASP A 236 -0.74 9.23 -15.35
N TYR A 237 -0.31 8.31 -14.47
CA TYR A 237 -0.35 8.51 -13.03
C TYR A 237 0.54 9.67 -12.58
N GLN A 238 1.77 9.79 -13.09
CA GLN A 238 2.66 10.92 -12.77
C GLN A 238 2.08 12.25 -13.24
N GLU A 239 1.47 12.28 -14.43
CA GLU A 239 0.85 13.50 -14.96
C GLU A 239 -0.37 13.93 -14.13
N LEU A 240 -1.20 12.97 -13.68
CA LEU A 240 -2.29 13.25 -12.74
C LEU A 240 -1.77 13.93 -11.46
N LEU A 241 -0.70 13.39 -10.87
CA LEU A 241 -0.10 13.94 -9.65
C LEU A 241 0.44 15.36 -9.85
N ARG A 242 0.95 15.65 -11.05
CA ARG A 242 1.43 16.98 -11.45
C ARG A 242 0.27 17.95 -11.67
N GLN A 243 -0.77 17.57 -12.40
CA GLN A 243 -1.93 18.42 -12.66
C GLN A 243 -2.74 18.74 -11.39
N ALA A 244 -2.82 17.78 -10.47
CA ALA A 244 -3.44 18.00 -9.17
C ALA A 244 -2.67 19.00 -8.28
N SER A 245 -1.48 19.45 -8.71
CA SER A 245 -0.67 20.47 -8.00
C SER A 245 -0.79 21.88 -8.55
N GLU A 246 -1.27 22.03 -9.79
CA GLU A 246 -1.65 23.32 -10.40
C GLU A 246 -2.96 23.87 -9.79
#